data_AF-A0A9W7E9T7-F1
#
_entry.id   AF-A0A9W7E9T7-F1
#
_cell.length_a   1.000
_cell.length_b   1.000
_cell.length_c   1.000
_cell.angle_alpha   90.00
_cell.angle_beta   90.00
_cell.angle_gamma   90.00
#
_symmetry.space_group_name_H-M   'P 1'
#
loop_
_entity.id
_entity.type
_entity.pdbx_description
1 polymer ?
#
loop_
_entity_poly.entity_id
_entity_poly.type
_entity_poly.pdbx_seq_one_letter_code
_entity_poly.pdbx_strand_id
1 'polypeptide(L)'
;MSEAKEESKFADHVELKDDDIDGHEASDHRAVTCRYDMAKLRRIGEIEDDILNAIADAAGVDVDEMDCVFSVQDALEMDRGELEEYIKMAANEVLNDDAKAQGIAGKYVDELEGLKEVEESK
;
A
#
# COMPACT_ATOMS: atom_id res chain seq x y z
N MET A 1 50.97 50.55 -10.03
CA MET A 1 49.78 50.41 -10.88
C MET A 1 48.89 49.39 -10.20
N SER A 2 47.64 49.61 -9.81
CA SER A 2 46.76 50.77 -9.67
C SER A 2 45.69 50.26 -8.69
N GLU A 3 45.37 51.00 -7.62
CA GLU A 3 44.04 51.60 -7.36
C GLU A 3 42.85 50.68 -7.72
N ALA A 4 41.87 50.38 -6.86
CA ALA A 4 41.15 51.32 -6.00
C ALA A 4 40.47 50.65 -4.79
N LYS A 5 40.29 51.47 -3.74
CA LYS A 5 39.31 51.30 -2.66
C LYS A 5 37.89 51.29 -3.23
N GLU A 6 36.99 50.55 -2.58
CA GLU A 6 35.69 51.13 -2.24
C GLU A 6 35.21 50.61 -0.89
N GLU A 7 34.81 51.55 -0.05
CA GLU A 7 34.27 51.39 1.29
C GLU A 7 32.78 51.03 1.25
N SER A 8 32.24 50.54 2.36
CA SER A 8 30.90 50.85 2.93
C SER A 8 30.30 49.57 3.54
N LYS A 9 30.42 49.35 4.86
CA LYS A 9 29.63 49.93 5.96
C LYS A 9 28.20 49.37 6.01
N PHE A 10 27.97 48.39 6.87
CA PHE A 10 26.93 48.48 7.89
C PHE A 10 27.12 47.39 8.94
N ALA A 11 27.22 47.82 10.20
CA ALA A 11 27.00 46.95 11.33
C ALA A 11 25.51 46.62 11.38
N ASP A 12 25.17 45.35 11.61
CA ASP A 12 24.08 45.08 12.54
C ASP A 12 24.40 43.79 13.29
N HIS A 13 24.68 44.00 14.57
CA HIS A 13 24.82 42.97 15.58
C HIS A 13 23.40 42.53 15.91
N VAL A 14 22.91 41.50 15.24
CA VAL A 14 21.67 40.83 15.69
C VAL A 14 22.08 39.77 16.70
N GLU A 15 22.04 40.15 17.98
CA GLU A 15 21.89 39.18 19.06
C GLU A 15 20.55 38.47 18.85
N LEU A 16 20.59 37.26 18.30
CA LEU A 16 19.46 36.35 18.37
C LEU A 16 19.42 35.83 19.80
N LYS A 17 18.49 36.38 20.57
CA LYS A 17 18.15 35.93 21.91
C LYS A 17 17.81 34.44 21.87
N ASP A 18 18.38 33.70 22.83
CA ASP A 18 17.89 32.40 23.27
C ASP A 18 16.47 32.56 23.85
N ASP A 19 15.46 32.63 22.99
CA ASP A 19 14.05 32.53 23.37
C ASP A 19 13.50 31.20 22.82
N ASP A 20 13.47 30.22 23.72
CA ASP A 20 12.63 29.02 23.74
C ASP A 20 12.45 28.25 22.41
N ILE A 21 13.34 27.28 22.16
CA ILE A 21 13.02 26.15 21.29
C ILE A 21 12.08 25.22 22.08
N ASP A 22 10.81 25.59 22.19
CA ASP A 22 9.71 24.62 22.34
C ASP A 22 9.39 24.10 20.94
N GLY A 23 10.19 23.14 20.49
CA GLY A 23 10.18 22.62 19.13
C GLY A 23 9.86 21.14 19.12
N HIS A 24 8.61 20.83 19.49
CA HIS A 24 7.81 19.66 19.10
C HIS A 24 8.59 18.49 18.47
N GLU A 25 8.57 17.32 19.12
CA GLU A 25 9.01 16.03 18.57
C GLU A 25 8.19 15.66 17.31
N ALA A 26 8.45 16.31 16.18
CA ALA A 26 7.82 16.01 14.89
C ALA A 26 8.61 14.97 14.09
N SER A 27 9.38 14.08 14.75
CA SER A 27 10.22 13.10 14.06
C SER A 27 9.66 11.68 13.96
N ASP A 28 8.64 11.29 14.74
CA ASP A 28 8.18 9.89 14.70
C ASP A 28 6.95 9.63 13.84
N HIS A 29 6.06 10.61 13.65
CA HIS A 29 4.80 10.36 12.94
C HIS A 29 5.00 9.99 11.45
N ARG A 30 6.03 10.56 10.81
CA ARG A 30 6.38 10.29 9.41
C ARG A 30 7.07 8.92 9.23
N ALA A 31 7.86 8.49 10.21
CA ALA A 31 8.53 7.18 10.19
C ALA A 31 7.58 6.02 10.57
N VAL A 32 6.58 6.29 11.41
CA VAL A 32 5.55 5.30 11.79
C VAL A 32 4.54 5.08 10.66
N THR A 33 4.08 6.15 10.00
CA THR A 33 3.20 6.06 8.83
C THR A 33 3.86 5.29 7.69
N CYS A 34 5.11 5.61 7.31
CA CYS A 34 5.83 4.85 6.28
C CYS A 34 6.03 3.37 6.62
N ARG A 35 6.21 3.01 7.90
CA ARG A 35 6.31 1.60 8.34
C ARG A 35 4.97 0.86 8.21
N TYR A 36 3.87 1.54 8.47
CA TYR A 36 2.53 0.98 8.36
C TYR A 36 2.13 0.74 6.90
N ASP A 37 2.41 1.70 6.02
CA ASP A 37 2.19 1.57 4.57
C ASP A 37 2.97 0.39 3.97
N MET A 38 4.22 0.19 4.39
CA MET A 38 5.03 -0.95 3.93
C MET A 38 4.49 -2.30 4.41
N ALA A 39 3.95 -2.38 5.64
CA ALA A 39 3.33 -3.60 6.15
C ALA A 39 2.02 -3.93 5.41
N LYS A 40 1.21 -2.90 5.10
CA LYS A 40 -0.01 -3.02 4.29
C LYS A 40 0.31 -3.52 2.89
N LEU A 41 1.26 -2.88 2.19
CA LEU A 41 1.68 -3.28 0.84
C LEU A 41 2.23 -4.70 0.82
N ARG A 42 2.96 -5.12 1.85
CA ARG A 42 3.40 -6.51 1.98
C ARG A 42 2.20 -7.47 2.08
N ARG A 43 1.24 -7.15 2.95
CA ARG A 43 0.06 -7.99 3.18
C ARG A 43 -0.82 -8.11 1.93
N ILE A 44 -0.95 -7.02 1.16
CA ILE A 44 -1.59 -7.01 -0.15
C ILE A 44 -0.94 -8.04 -1.08
N GLY A 45 0.39 -7.97 -1.22
CA GLY A 45 1.13 -8.91 -2.08
C GLY A 45 1.06 -10.37 -1.61
N GLU A 46 1.03 -10.61 -0.29
CA GLU A 46 0.83 -11.96 0.26
C GLU A 46 -0.53 -12.54 -0.13
N ILE A 47 -1.61 -11.75 -0.05
CA ILE A 47 -2.95 -12.20 -0.41
C ILE A 47 -3.11 -12.39 -1.93
N GLU A 48 -2.52 -11.51 -2.73
CA GLU A 48 -2.46 -11.70 -4.19
C GLU A 48 -1.83 -13.06 -4.54
N ASP A 49 -0.69 -13.37 -3.93
CA ASP A 49 0.02 -14.63 -4.13
C ASP A 49 -0.81 -15.84 -3.63
N ASP A 50 -1.43 -15.73 -2.45
CA ASP A 50 -2.27 -16.80 -1.89
C ASP A 50 -3.49 -17.12 -2.78
N ILE A 51 -4.13 -16.09 -3.36
CA ILE A 51 -5.27 -16.27 -4.26
C ILE A 51 -4.82 -16.93 -5.56
N LEU A 52 -3.74 -16.42 -6.18
CA LEU A 52 -3.22 -16.99 -7.43
C LEU A 52 -2.76 -18.44 -7.24
N ASN A 53 -2.08 -18.75 -6.13
CA ASN A 53 -1.70 -20.12 -5.79
C ASN A 53 -2.93 -21.02 -5.56
N ALA A 54 -3.98 -20.53 -4.91
CA ALA A 54 -5.20 -21.31 -4.71
C ALA A 54 -5.91 -21.63 -6.04
N ILE A 55 -5.92 -20.69 -6.98
CA ILE A 55 -6.46 -20.90 -8.33
C ILE A 55 -5.58 -21.90 -9.10
N ALA A 56 -4.25 -21.74 -9.04
CA ALA A 56 -3.29 -22.62 -9.71
C ALA A 56 -3.37 -24.07 -9.18
N ASP A 57 -3.43 -24.26 -7.85
CA ASP A 57 -3.61 -25.58 -7.23
C ASP A 57 -4.94 -26.23 -7.65
N ALA A 58 -6.03 -25.45 -7.65
CA ALA A 58 -7.34 -25.94 -8.06
C ALA A 58 -7.41 -26.31 -9.55
N ALA A 59 -6.57 -25.67 -10.39
CA ALA A 59 -6.40 -25.93 -11.82
C ALA A 59 -5.38 -27.06 -12.09
N GLY A 60 -4.51 -27.36 -11.13
CA GLY A 60 -3.43 -28.33 -11.27
C GLY A 60 -2.29 -27.85 -12.17
N VAL A 61 -2.02 -26.54 -12.18
CA VAL A 61 -0.95 -25.90 -12.96
C VAL A 61 -0.03 -25.11 -12.03
N ASP A 62 1.17 -24.76 -12.51
CA ASP A 62 2.03 -23.81 -11.81
C ASP A 62 1.49 -22.38 -11.97
N VAL A 63 1.66 -21.54 -10.94
CA VAL A 63 1.17 -20.15 -10.96
C VAL A 63 1.79 -19.33 -12.10
N ASP A 64 3.04 -19.63 -12.47
CA ASP A 64 3.76 -19.03 -13.59
C ASP A 64 3.18 -19.41 -14.97
N GLU A 65 2.41 -20.50 -15.06
CA GLU A 65 1.75 -20.95 -16.30
C GLU A 65 0.31 -20.42 -16.41
N MET A 66 -0.19 -19.77 -15.37
CA MET A 66 -1.55 -19.26 -15.28
C MET A 66 -1.65 -17.85 -15.87
N ASP A 67 -2.40 -17.69 -16.96
CA ASP A 67 -2.74 -16.38 -17.54
C ASP A 67 -3.93 -15.78 -16.78
N CYS A 68 -3.76 -15.54 -15.47
CA CYS A 68 -4.76 -14.91 -14.62
C CYS A 68 -4.22 -13.61 -14.06
N VAL A 69 -5.00 -12.54 -14.20
CA VAL A 69 -4.62 -11.22 -13.70
C VAL A 69 -5.54 -10.88 -12.54
N PHE A 70 -4.99 -10.86 -11.32
CA PHE A 70 -5.69 -10.45 -10.11
C PHE A 70 -4.86 -9.40 -9.37
N SER A 71 -5.48 -8.28 -8.98
CA SER A 71 -4.86 -7.32 -8.07
C SER A 71 -5.74 -7.02 -6.86
N VAL A 72 -5.15 -7.19 -5.68
CA VAL A 72 -5.78 -6.80 -4.41
C VAL A 72 -5.91 -5.28 -4.31
N GLN A 73 -5.03 -4.50 -4.94
CA GLN A 73 -5.15 -3.04 -4.92
C GLN A 73 -6.43 -2.56 -5.59
N ASP A 74 -6.74 -3.07 -6.78
CA ASP A 74 -8.02 -2.82 -7.47
C ASP A 74 -9.19 -3.34 -6.64
N ALA A 75 -9.03 -4.52 -6.03
CA ALA A 75 -10.06 -5.16 -5.23
C ALA A 75 -10.39 -4.40 -3.93
N LEU A 76 -9.42 -3.69 -3.34
CA LEU A 76 -9.62 -2.89 -2.12
C LEU A 76 -10.52 -1.68 -2.35
N GLU A 77 -10.70 -1.20 -3.58
CA GLU A 77 -11.64 -0.11 -3.88
C GLU A 77 -13.09 -0.62 -3.99
N MET A 78 -13.28 -1.92 -4.24
CA MET A 78 -14.58 -2.55 -4.53
C MET A 78 -15.40 -2.87 -3.27
N ASP A 79 -16.73 -2.77 -3.36
CA ASP A 79 -17.62 -3.26 -2.28
C ASP A 79 -17.58 -4.79 -2.17
N ARG A 80 -18.00 -5.35 -1.03
CA ARG A 80 -17.96 -6.82 -0.77
C ARG A 80 -18.47 -7.68 -1.94
N GLY A 81 -19.61 -7.29 -2.52
CA GLY A 81 -20.22 -8.06 -3.60
C GLY A 81 -19.43 -7.97 -4.91
N GLU A 82 -18.83 -6.81 -5.19
CA GLU A 82 -17.96 -6.62 -6.36
C GLU A 82 -16.64 -7.37 -6.19
N LEU A 83 -16.09 -7.36 -4.97
CA LEU A 83 -14.91 -8.11 -4.59
C LEU A 83 -15.10 -9.63 -4.79
N GLU A 84 -16.22 -10.17 -4.32
CA GLU A 84 -16.55 -11.59 -4.49
C GLU A 84 -16.65 -11.96 -5.98
N GLU A 85 -17.34 -11.15 -6.77
CA GLU A 85 -17.47 -11.36 -8.21
C GLU A 85 -16.13 -11.20 -8.95
N TYR A 86 -15.26 -10.28 -8.50
CA TYR A 86 -13.94 -10.08 -9.10
C TYR A 86 -13.02 -11.28 -8.89
N ILE A 87 -12.91 -11.80 -7.65
CA ILE A 87 -12.12 -13.02 -7.35
C ILE A 87 -12.72 -14.22 -8.09
N LYS A 88 -14.05 -14.33 -8.09
CA LYS A 88 -14.75 -15.41 -8.79
C LYS A 88 -14.47 -15.38 -10.29
N MET A 89 -14.50 -14.20 -10.92
CA MET A 89 -14.22 -14.05 -12.35
C MET A 89 -12.78 -14.46 -12.68
N ALA A 90 -11.80 -13.98 -11.90
CA ALA A 90 -10.39 -14.34 -12.06
C ALA A 90 -10.16 -15.85 -11.90
N ALA A 91 -10.74 -16.47 -10.87
CA ALA A 91 -10.63 -17.91 -10.64
C ALA A 91 -11.31 -18.72 -11.76
N ASN A 92 -12.48 -18.29 -12.22
CA ASN A 92 -13.25 -19.01 -13.24
C ASN A 92 -12.62 -18.93 -14.63
N GLU A 93 -11.89 -17.86 -14.94
CA GLU A 93 -11.13 -17.71 -16.19
C GLU A 93 -10.14 -18.87 -16.40
N VAL A 94 -9.52 -19.34 -15.31
CA VAL A 94 -8.55 -20.43 -15.32
C VAL A 94 -9.23 -21.78 -15.10
N LEU A 95 -10.09 -21.87 -14.09
CA LEU A 95 -10.65 -23.14 -13.64
C LEU A 95 -11.76 -23.66 -14.54
N ASN A 96 -12.50 -22.75 -15.19
CA ASN A 96 -13.73 -23.05 -15.92
C ASN A 96 -14.70 -23.90 -15.06
N ASP A 97 -14.74 -23.65 -13.76
CA ASP A 97 -15.50 -24.37 -12.75
C ASP A 97 -16.04 -23.36 -11.72
N ASP A 98 -17.31 -23.01 -11.87
CA ASP A 98 -17.98 -22.00 -11.04
C ASP A 98 -17.99 -22.38 -9.56
N ALA A 99 -18.12 -23.67 -9.23
CA ALA A 99 -18.19 -24.14 -7.85
C ALA A 99 -16.83 -24.00 -7.14
N LYS A 100 -15.74 -24.33 -7.84
CA LYS A 100 -14.38 -24.08 -7.32
C LYS A 100 -14.09 -22.59 -7.21
N ALA A 101 -14.46 -21.79 -8.21
CA ALA A 101 -14.27 -20.35 -8.19
C ALA A 101 -15.02 -19.68 -7.02
N GLN A 102 -16.27 -20.08 -6.77
CA GLN A 102 -17.04 -19.64 -5.59
C GLN A 102 -16.38 -20.03 -4.27
N GLY A 103 -15.81 -21.25 -4.19
CA GLY A 103 -15.09 -21.70 -3.00
C GLY A 103 -13.83 -20.87 -2.71
N ILE A 104 -13.10 -20.46 -3.75
CA ILE A 104 -11.92 -19.59 -3.62
C ILE A 104 -12.36 -18.17 -3.23
N ALA A 105 -13.34 -17.59 -3.93
CA ALA A 105 -13.86 -16.26 -3.62
C ALA A 105 -14.31 -16.16 -2.16
N GLY A 106 -15.14 -17.09 -1.68
CA GLY A 106 -15.63 -17.10 -0.30
C GLY A 106 -14.53 -17.28 0.76
N LYS A 107 -13.36 -17.82 0.42
CA LYS A 107 -12.24 -17.96 1.37
C LYS A 107 -11.49 -16.63 1.56
N TYR A 108 -11.39 -15.81 0.52
CA TYR A 108 -10.54 -14.62 0.51
C TYR A 108 -11.31 -13.30 0.60
N VAL A 109 -12.62 -13.28 0.34
CA VAL A 109 -13.47 -12.08 0.48
C VAL A 109 -13.37 -11.49 1.89
N ASP A 110 -13.58 -12.29 2.93
CA ASP A 110 -13.53 -11.77 4.32
C ASP A 110 -12.11 -11.30 4.72
N GLU A 111 -11.06 -11.93 4.18
CA GLU A 111 -9.67 -11.51 4.44
C GLU A 111 -9.36 -10.15 3.80
N LEU A 112 -9.90 -9.91 2.61
CA LEU A 112 -9.76 -8.65 1.87
C LEU A 112 -10.64 -7.52 2.43
N GLU A 113 -11.88 -7.83 2.85
CA GLU A 113 -12.70 -6.88 3.60
C GLU A 113 -12.02 -6.46 4.91
N GLY A 114 -11.41 -7.40 5.62
CA GLY A 114 -10.66 -7.12 6.85
C GLY A 114 -9.46 -6.18 6.63
N LEU A 115 -8.87 -6.14 5.44
CA LEU A 115 -7.85 -5.15 5.09
C LEU A 115 -8.44 -3.76 4.83
N LYS A 116 -9.68 -3.68 4.36
CA LYS A 116 -10.39 -2.44 4.05
C LYS A 116 -10.85 -1.73 5.33
N GLU A 117 -11.38 -2.46 6.31
CA GLU A 117 -11.82 -1.90 7.60
C GLU A 117 -10.68 -1.27 8.43
N VAL A 118 -9.44 -1.69 8.19
CA VAL A 118 -8.25 -1.11 8.84
C VAL A 118 -7.98 0.32 8.35
N GLU A 119 -8.51 0.73 7.19
CA GLU A 119 -8.44 2.12 6.70
C GLU A 119 -9.43 3.05 7.40
N GLU A 120 -10.64 2.57 7.72
CA GLU A 120 -11.73 3.39 8.24
C GLU A 120 -11.69 3.63 9.75
N SER A 121 -10.85 2.90 10.49
CA SER A 121 -10.67 3.07 11.95
C SER A 121 -9.73 4.23 12.34
N LYS A 122 -9.54 5.24 11.46
CA LYS A 122 -8.72 6.43 11.72
C LYS A 122 -9.53 7.71 11.91
#